data_AF-A0AAT9SYJ8-F1
#
_entry.id   AF-A0AAT9SYJ8-F1
#
_cell.length_a   1.000
_cell.length_b   1.000
_cell.length_c   1.000
_cell.angle_alpha   90.00
_cell.angle_beta   90.00
_cell.angle_gamma   90.00
#
_symmetry.space_group_name_H-M   'P 1'
#
loop_
_entity.id
_entity.type
_entity.pdbx_description
1 polymer ?
#
loop_
_entity_poly.entity_id
_entity_poly.type
_entity_poly.pdbx_seq_one_letter_code
_entity_poly.pdbx_strand_id
1 'polypeptide(L)'
;MRSAIIRHLSRRGFLGGSLALALSPSAGSAAGIEALRNFDRHKLPKFRAALAETRAGKADTRILYEGDSITRGIGTIRQWGGEAYAKAVPQRVADIMNAPGLKWSRETMMALGGLAGGDGRLSTAGAMVAANAIRLEPGDAATHTTAVACTRFEALYYASGASSFSYAIDDGAETAVPYSTTGFHRLTLSGLTPSIHAVRFTGLTGTIRLLAQHGHSPGTPEVAIFNHGISGATVAMAADTRSPYSVANTIPQIRPHLSVINFGLNDWQKGVAPDEFKASLRALINLCTPTGDVILETSNPAGPRGPYAYPLSAYRQAMRELSDEIACPLIDTAAIWGDYDSAVARNLMSDTLHPNAAGYDEKAERHAALFRQL
;
A
#
# COMPACT_ATOMS: atom_id res chain seq x y z
N MET A 1 -61.92 -36.99 -4.18
CA MET A 1 -62.99 -37.60 -3.36
C MET A 1 -62.39 -38.00 -2.02
N ARG A 2 -62.94 -37.47 -0.91
CA ARG A 2 -63.09 -38.00 0.47
C ARG A 2 -61.99 -38.97 0.99
N SER A 3 -61.42 -38.88 2.18
CA SER A 3 -61.96 -38.40 3.46
C SER A 3 -60.84 -38.21 4.49
N ALA A 4 -61.02 -37.24 5.38
CA ALA A 4 -60.24 -37.06 6.60
C ALA A 4 -60.67 -38.07 7.70
N ILE A 5 -59.74 -38.43 8.59
CA ILE A 5 -60.04 -38.83 9.98
C ILE A 5 -59.02 -38.14 10.90
N ILE A 6 -59.56 -37.31 11.80
CA ILE A 6 -58.92 -36.67 12.94
C ILE A 6 -59.07 -37.61 14.15
N ARG A 7 -58.01 -37.81 14.94
CA ARG A 7 -58.11 -38.04 16.40
C ARG A 7 -56.89 -37.47 17.12
N HIS A 8 -57.14 -37.08 18.36
CA HIS A 8 -56.48 -36.06 19.15
C HIS A 8 -55.83 -36.69 20.41
N LEU A 9 -54.96 -35.90 21.08
CA LEU A 9 -54.33 -36.11 22.42
C LEU A 9 -53.01 -36.91 22.40
N SER A 10 -51.92 -36.54 23.09
CA SER A 10 -51.80 -35.77 24.33
C SER A 10 -50.48 -34.97 24.43
N ARG A 11 -50.56 -33.81 25.09
CA ARG A 11 -49.45 -33.00 25.58
C ARG A 11 -48.58 -33.77 26.59
N ARG A 12 -47.25 -33.74 26.42
CA ARG A 12 -46.27 -33.73 27.52
C ARG A 12 -45.12 -32.79 27.14
N GLY A 13 -44.84 -31.87 28.05
CA GLY A 13 -43.85 -30.81 27.88
C GLY A 13 -42.42 -31.34 27.89
N PHE A 14 -41.55 -30.63 27.17
CA PHE A 14 -40.12 -30.70 27.38
C PHE A 14 -39.61 -29.29 27.70
N LEU A 15 -38.95 -29.24 28.85
CA LEU A 15 -38.26 -28.09 29.42
C LEU A 15 -37.16 -27.61 28.47
N GLY A 16 -37.01 -26.29 28.41
CA GLY A 16 -35.96 -25.62 27.65
C GLY A 16 -34.57 -25.97 28.16
N GLY A 17 -33.71 -26.32 27.23
CA GLY A 17 -32.26 -26.28 27.38
C GLY A 17 -31.70 -25.65 26.12
N SER A 18 -31.50 -24.33 26.13
CA SER A 18 -30.71 -23.65 25.09
C SER A 18 -29.27 -24.12 25.23
N LEU A 19 -28.89 -25.11 24.41
CA LEU A 19 -27.50 -25.47 24.20
C LEU A 19 -26.86 -24.33 23.39
N ALA A 20 -26.25 -23.38 24.07
CA ALA A 20 -25.35 -22.44 23.43
C ALA A 20 -24.17 -23.25 22.90
N LEU A 21 -24.16 -23.55 21.60
CA LEU A 21 -22.97 -23.98 20.90
C LEU A 21 -21.96 -22.82 21.02
N ALA A 22 -21.05 -22.95 21.98
CA ALA A 22 -19.84 -22.16 21.98
C ALA A 22 -19.06 -22.57 20.72
N LEU A 23 -19.16 -21.75 19.67
CA LEU A 23 -18.23 -21.78 18.55
C LEU A 23 -16.84 -21.56 19.14
N SER A 24 -16.07 -22.63 19.28
CA SER A 24 -14.64 -22.52 19.53
C SER A 24 -14.03 -21.65 18.42
N PRO A 25 -13.23 -20.62 18.75
CA PRO A 25 -12.56 -19.84 17.72
C PRO A 25 -11.72 -20.81 16.89
N SER A 26 -11.96 -20.82 15.58
CA SER A 26 -11.20 -21.64 14.63
C SER A 26 -9.70 -21.40 14.85
N ALA A 27 -8.93 -22.47 14.99
CA ALA A 27 -7.48 -22.47 15.18
C ALA A 27 -6.66 -21.75 14.09
N GLY A 28 -7.30 -21.15 13.08
CA GLY A 28 -6.68 -20.34 12.04
C GLY A 28 -6.35 -18.88 12.42
N SER A 29 -6.78 -18.37 13.58
CA SER A 29 -6.54 -16.95 13.93
C SER A 29 -5.25 -16.66 14.71
N ALA A 30 -4.60 -17.67 15.29
CA ALA A 30 -3.41 -17.48 16.12
C ALA A 30 -2.10 -17.45 15.30
N ALA A 31 -2.06 -18.12 14.15
CA ALA A 31 -0.85 -18.38 13.37
C ALA A 31 -0.20 -17.15 12.69
N GLY A 32 -0.74 -15.94 12.87
CA GLY A 32 -0.22 -14.70 12.26
C GLY A 32 0.35 -13.66 13.24
N ILE A 33 0.10 -13.81 14.55
CA ILE A 33 0.37 -12.77 15.56
C ILE A 33 1.77 -12.88 16.16
N GLU A 34 2.41 -14.05 16.07
CA GLU A 34 3.73 -14.33 16.65
C GLU A 34 4.85 -13.38 16.13
N ALA A 35 4.61 -12.71 15.01
CA ALA A 35 5.53 -11.75 14.40
C ALA A 35 5.29 -10.29 14.82
N LEU A 36 4.27 -10.01 15.63
CA LEU A 36 3.87 -8.65 15.96
C LEU A 36 4.52 -8.19 17.27
N ARG A 37 5.33 -7.13 17.19
CA ARG A 37 5.91 -6.44 18.35
C ARG A 37 5.14 -5.16 18.63
N ASN A 38 4.99 -4.83 19.91
CA ASN A 38 4.30 -3.62 20.38
C ASN A 38 2.89 -3.41 19.84
N PHE A 39 2.24 -4.46 19.35
CA PHE A 39 0.90 -4.36 18.81
C PHE A 39 -0.13 -4.24 19.92
N ASP A 40 -0.85 -3.13 19.90
CA ASP A 40 -2.09 -2.91 20.63
C ASP A 40 -3.00 -2.11 19.69
N ARG A 41 -4.22 -2.59 19.45
CA ARG A 41 -5.19 -1.90 18.60
C ARG A 41 -5.48 -0.47 19.07
N HIS A 42 -5.26 -0.15 20.34
CA HIS A 42 -5.45 1.21 20.87
C HIS A 42 -4.33 2.18 20.45
N LYS A 43 -3.21 1.66 19.92
CA LYS A 43 -2.10 2.46 19.38
C LYS A 43 -2.27 2.88 17.92
N LEU A 44 -3.38 2.48 17.28
CA LEU A 44 -3.75 2.91 15.93
C LEU A 44 -5.08 3.69 15.92
N PRO A 45 -5.23 4.77 16.70
CA PRO A 45 -6.50 5.46 16.87
C PRO A 45 -6.98 6.17 15.60
N LYS A 46 -6.09 6.79 14.81
CA LYS A 46 -6.47 7.52 13.59
C LYS A 46 -6.95 6.57 12.52
N PHE A 47 -6.23 5.46 12.35
CA PHE A 47 -6.58 4.45 11.36
C PHE A 47 -7.87 3.73 11.74
N ARG A 48 -8.08 3.40 13.02
CA ARG A 48 -9.34 2.78 13.48
C ARG A 48 -10.53 3.71 13.32
N ALA A 49 -10.37 5.00 13.62
CA ALA A 49 -11.42 5.99 13.38
C ALA A 49 -11.77 6.06 11.88
N ALA A 50 -10.75 6.10 11.00
CA ALA A 50 -10.97 6.09 9.56
C ALA A 50 -11.70 4.81 9.08
N LEU A 51 -11.28 3.64 9.54
CA LEU A 51 -11.95 2.37 9.21
C LEU A 51 -13.41 2.35 9.66
N ALA A 52 -13.72 2.92 10.83
CA ALA A 52 -15.09 3.04 11.31
C ALA A 52 -15.92 3.96 10.39
N GLU A 53 -15.36 5.06 9.91
CA GLU A 53 -16.02 5.97 8.97
C GLU A 53 -16.25 5.33 7.59
N THR A 54 -15.29 4.52 7.10
CA THR A 54 -15.47 3.74 5.86
C THR A 54 -16.54 2.68 6.01
N ARG A 55 -16.54 1.91 7.10
CA ARG A 55 -17.58 0.91 7.41
C ARG A 55 -18.96 1.56 7.55
N ALA A 56 -19.02 2.80 8.04
CA ALA A 56 -20.24 3.59 8.14
C ALA A 56 -20.67 4.26 6.81
N GLY A 57 -19.92 4.07 5.72
CA GLY A 57 -20.24 4.64 4.41
C GLY A 57 -20.03 6.15 4.31
N LYS A 58 -19.14 6.74 5.13
CA LYS A 58 -18.94 8.20 5.19
C LYS A 58 -17.72 8.70 4.42
N ALA A 59 -16.61 7.97 4.46
CA ALA A 59 -15.36 8.41 3.85
C ALA A 59 -14.40 7.26 3.53
N ASP A 60 -13.53 7.46 2.56
CA ASP A 60 -12.46 6.52 2.24
C ASP A 60 -11.39 6.51 3.33
N THR A 61 -10.90 5.32 3.66
CA THR A 61 -9.67 5.13 4.42
C THR A 61 -8.49 5.06 3.45
N ARG A 62 -7.33 5.56 3.86
CA ARG A 62 -6.12 5.60 3.03
C ARG A 62 -4.96 4.99 3.78
N ILE A 63 -4.33 3.98 3.18
CA ILE A 63 -3.12 3.35 3.68
C ILE A 63 -2.00 3.64 2.70
N LEU A 64 -0.87 4.14 3.19
CA LEU A 64 0.34 4.33 2.41
C LEU A 64 1.36 3.26 2.80
N TYR A 65 1.82 2.49 1.82
CA TYR A 65 2.98 1.61 1.97
C TYR A 65 4.21 2.33 1.46
N GLU A 66 5.10 2.68 2.37
CA GLU A 66 6.35 3.36 2.11
C GLU A 66 7.51 2.36 2.16
N GLY A 67 8.43 2.42 1.21
CA GLY A 67 9.58 1.54 1.24
C GLY A 67 10.40 1.53 -0.03
N ASP A 68 11.15 0.45 -0.21
CA ASP A 68 12.09 0.32 -1.31
C ASP A 68 11.61 -0.63 -2.44
N SER A 69 12.55 -1.36 -3.08
CA SER A 69 12.24 -2.41 -4.05
C SER A 69 11.33 -3.50 -3.49
N ILE A 70 11.39 -3.76 -2.18
CA ILE A 70 10.55 -4.75 -1.53
C ILE A 70 9.10 -4.28 -1.54
N THR A 71 8.80 -3.08 -1.02
CA THR A 71 7.46 -2.49 -1.06
C THR A 71 6.94 -2.37 -2.50
N ARG A 72 7.83 -2.07 -3.45
CA ARG A 72 7.47 -1.99 -4.87
C ARG A 72 6.99 -3.32 -5.47
N GLY A 73 7.47 -4.46 -4.96
CA GLY A 73 7.11 -5.80 -5.45
C GLY A 73 8.17 -6.50 -6.31
N ILE A 74 9.43 -6.03 -6.30
CA ILE A 74 10.50 -6.64 -7.11
C ILE A 74 10.77 -8.07 -6.68
N GLY A 75 10.94 -8.97 -7.65
CA GLY A 75 11.16 -10.41 -7.43
C GLY A 75 9.92 -11.28 -7.65
N THR A 76 8.72 -10.69 -7.74
CA THR A 76 7.47 -11.40 -8.06
C THR A 76 7.38 -11.88 -9.51
N ILE A 77 8.15 -11.26 -10.40
CA ILE A 77 8.31 -11.61 -11.80
C ILE A 77 9.81 -11.60 -12.13
N ARG A 78 10.22 -12.48 -13.05
CA ARG A 78 11.61 -12.54 -13.51
C ARG A 78 11.91 -11.28 -14.34
N GLN A 79 12.49 -10.26 -13.72
CA GLN A 79 13.09 -9.02 -14.26
C GLN A 79 12.40 -7.72 -13.79
N TRP A 80 13.13 -6.61 -14.01
CA TRP A 80 12.74 -5.22 -13.77
C TRP A 80 11.57 -4.74 -14.66
N GLY A 81 10.69 -5.61 -15.15
CA GLY A 81 9.53 -5.26 -15.98
C GLY A 81 8.41 -6.29 -15.85
N GLY A 82 7.17 -5.87 -16.10
CA GLY A 82 5.91 -6.63 -15.90
C GLY A 82 5.19 -6.27 -14.59
N GLU A 83 4.03 -6.88 -14.30
CA GLU A 83 3.11 -6.49 -13.20
C GLU A 83 3.60 -6.77 -11.76
N ALA A 84 4.83 -6.36 -11.42
CA ALA A 84 5.42 -6.52 -10.09
C ALA A 84 4.58 -5.79 -9.03
N TYR A 85 3.95 -4.67 -9.42
CA TYR A 85 3.05 -3.92 -8.57
C TYR A 85 1.87 -4.77 -8.11
N ALA A 86 1.20 -5.45 -9.04
CA ALA A 86 0.01 -6.26 -8.79
C ALA A 86 0.26 -7.40 -7.80
N LYS A 87 1.53 -7.76 -7.60
CA LYS A 87 1.97 -8.84 -6.71
C LYS A 87 2.69 -8.36 -5.46
N ALA A 88 2.89 -7.05 -5.31
CA ALA A 88 3.50 -6.44 -4.13
C ALA A 88 2.62 -6.60 -2.87
N VAL A 89 3.23 -6.56 -1.68
CA VAL A 89 2.54 -6.64 -0.37
C VAL A 89 1.26 -5.79 -0.31
N PRO A 90 1.27 -4.47 -0.60
CA PRO A 90 0.06 -3.65 -0.55
C PRO A 90 -1.09 -4.20 -1.40
N GLN A 91 -0.80 -4.66 -2.61
CA GLN A 91 -1.82 -5.17 -3.53
C GLN A 91 -2.35 -6.53 -3.08
N ARG A 92 -1.46 -7.41 -2.59
CA ARG A 92 -1.85 -8.70 -2.00
C ARG A 92 -2.67 -8.53 -0.73
N VAL A 93 -2.35 -7.54 0.10
CA VAL A 93 -3.17 -7.19 1.28
C VAL A 93 -4.56 -6.77 0.85
N ALA A 94 -4.68 -5.92 -0.19
CA ALA A 94 -5.99 -5.56 -0.73
C ALA A 94 -6.77 -6.80 -1.15
N ASP A 95 -6.16 -7.72 -1.92
CA ASP A 95 -6.81 -8.97 -2.34
C ASP A 95 -7.27 -9.83 -1.14
N ILE A 96 -6.41 -10.01 -0.14
CA ILE A 96 -6.68 -10.85 1.04
C ILE A 96 -7.75 -10.24 1.97
N MET A 97 -7.80 -8.91 2.05
CA MET A 97 -8.70 -8.18 2.95
C MET A 97 -10.02 -7.79 2.30
N ASN A 98 -10.11 -7.85 0.96
CA ASN A 98 -11.32 -7.49 0.25
C ASN A 98 -12.44 -8.47 0.60
N ALA A 99 -13.47 -7.99 1.28
CA ALA A 99 -14.58 -8.79 1.78
C ALA A 99 -15.91 -8.07 1.54
N PRO A 100 -17.05 -8.80 1.52
CA PRO A 100 -18.36 -8.17 1.44
C PRO A 100 -18.55 -7.11 2.54
N GLY A 101 -18.95 -5.90 2.16
CA GLY A 101 -19.24 -4.80 3.07
C GLY A 101 -18.05 -3.90 3.46
N LEU A 102 -16.81 -4.25 3.09
CA LEU A 102 -15.65 -3.36 3.21
C LEU A 102 -14.69 -3.63 2.07
N LYS A 103 -14.73 -2.77 1.05
CA LYS A 103 -13.84 -2.89 -0.11
C LYS A 103 -12.41 -2.47 0.29
N TRP A 104 -11.45 -3.34 0.03
CA TRP A 104 -10.02 -2.99 0.07
C TRP A 104 -9.54 -2.86 -1.37
N SER A 105 -9.13 -1.65 -1.73
CA SER A 105 -9.02 -1.23 -3.12
C SER A 105 -7.58 -1.20 -3.60
N ARG A 106 -7.41 -1.76 -4.79
CA ARG A 106 -6.19 -1.73 -5.60
C ARG A 106 -6.16 -0.56 -6.57
N GLU A 107 -7.24 0.24 -6.64
CA GLU A 107 -7.44 1.28 -7.66
C GLU A 107 -6.47 2.45 -7.59
N THR A 108 -5.75 2.60 -6.48
CA THR A 108 -4.73 3.63 -6.41
C THR A 108 -3.54 3.24 -7.30
N MET A 109 -2.93 4.23 -7.93
CA MET A 109 -1.65 4.09 -8.60
C MET A 109 -0.75 5.23 -8.14
N MET A 110 0.45 4.87 -7.69
CA MET A 110 1.55 5.82 -7.55
C MET A 110 2.50 5.61 -8.72
N ALA A 111 3.20 6.64 -9.16
CA ALA A 111 4.25 6.44 -10.15
C ALA A 111 5.32 5.47 -9.60
N LEU A 112 5.52 4.35 -10.28
CA LEU A 112 6.05 3.10 -9.74
C LEU A 112 7.58 3.05 -9.61
N GLY A 113 8.21 4.05 -8.97
CA GLY A 113 9.64 4.02 -8.72
C GLY A 113 10.49 3.86 -10.00
N GLY A 114 9.97 4.22 -11.18
CA GLY A 114 10.69 4.15 -12.45
C GLY A 114 10.37 3.00 -13.43
N LEU A 115 9.32 2.20 -13.25
CA LEU A 115 8.97 1.13 -14.20
C LEU A 115 7.61 1.36 -14.85
N ALA A 116 7.61 1.84 -16.10
CA ALA A 116 6.39 1.97 -16.91
C ALA A 116 5.66 0.63 -17.13
N GLY A 117 6.36 -0.51 -17.01
CA GLY A 117 5.77 -1.85 -17.12
C GLY A 117 5.33 -2.48 -15.80
N GLY A 118 5.42 -1.76 -14.68
CA GLY A 118 5.18 -2.30 -13.32
C GLY A 118 3.72 -2.62 -12.98
N ASP A 119 2.78 -1.97 -13.67
CA ASP A 119 1.33 -2.05 -13.47
C ASP A 119 0.65 -1.98 -14.83
N GLY A 120 -0.12 -3.01 -15.18
CA GLY A 120 -0.77 -3.11 -16.50
C GLY A 120 -1.80 -2.01 -16.79
N ARG A 121 -2.18 -1.23 -15.78
CA ARG A 121 -3.08 -0.09 -15.91
C ARG A 121 -2.43 1.15 -16.49
N LEU A 122 -1.09 1.24 -16.45
CA LEU A 122 -0.34 2.39 -16.94
C LEU A 122 0.20 2.12 -18.34
N SER A 123 -0.07 3.05 -19.27
CA SER A 123 0.64 3.13 -20.55
C SER A 123 1.24 4.52 -20.73
N THR A 124 2.41 4.61 -21.33
CA THR A 124 3.12 5.88 -21.58
C THR A 124 3.52 6.02 -23.04
N ALA A 125 3.45 7.23 -23.59
CA ALA A 125 4.02 7.62 -24.86
C ALA A 125 4.92 8.84 -24.63
N GLY A 126 6.25 8.68 -24.74
CA GLY A 126 7.23 9.74 -24.42
C GLY A 126 7.44 9.99 -22.92
N ALA A 127 6.38 9.89 -22.11
CA ALA A 127 6.42 10.12 -20.67
C ALA A 127 7.44 9.23 -19.95
N MET A 128 8.22 9.83 -19.05
CA MET A 128 9.20 9.12 -18.24
C MET A 128 8.65 8.81 -16.86
N VAL A 129 8.54 7.53 -16.51
CA VAL A 129 8.31 7.10 -15.12
C VAL A 129 9.68 7.10 -14.43
N ALA A 130 9.85 7.89 -13.38
CA ALA A 130 11.09 7.93 -12.61
C ALA A 130 10.82 8.33 -11.17
N ALA A 131 11.45 7.63 -10.22
CA ALA A 131 11.13 7.76 -8.80
C ALA A 131 9.61 7.68 -8.60
N ASN A 132 9.02 8.54 -7.77
CA ASN A 132 7.58 8.57 -7.49
C ASN A 132 6.79 9.54 -8.37
N ALA A 133 7.25 9.78 -9.61
CA ALA A 133 6.51 10.59 -10.58
C ALA A 133 6.49 10.00 -11.99
N ILE A 134 5.38 10.23 -12.70
CA ILE A 134 5.31 10.19 -14.16
C ILE A 134 5.56 11.62 -14.64
N ARG A 135 6.71 11.84 -15.25
CA ARG A 135 7.09 13.12 -15.82
C ARG A 135 6.45 13.27 -17.20
N LEU A 136 5.70 14.35 -17.38
CA LEU A 136 5.11 14.78 -18.63
C LEU A 136 5.77 16.09 -19.07
N GLU A 137 6.46 16.04 -20.20
CA GLU A 137 6.89 17.20 -20.99
C GLU A 137 5.88 17.49 -22.12
N PRO A 138 5.99 18.62 -22.83
CA PRO A 138 5.13 18.90 -23.97
C PRO A 138 5.16 17.78 -25.01
N GLY A 139 3.99 17.22 -25.32
CA GLY A 139 3.82 16.09 -26.26
C GLY A 139 3.92 14.70 -25.62
N ASP A 140 4.38 14.58 -24.39
CA ASP A 140 4.33 13.31 -23.65
C ASP A 140 2.89 12.98 -23.26
N ALA A 141 2.56 11.70 -23.21
CA ALA A 141 1.30 11.22 -22.69
C ALA A 141 1.46 10.04 -21.73
N ALA A 142 0.55 9.97 -20.75
CA ALA A 142 0.38 8.83 -19.86
C ALA A 142 -1.11 8.54 -19.66
N THR A 143 -1.49 7.27 -19.73
CA THR A 143 -2.87 6.83 -19.55
C THR A 143 -2.95 5.87 -18.35
N HIS A 144 -3.90 6.14 -17.46
CA HIS A 144 -4.29 5.22 -16.40
C HIS A 144 -5.66 4.63 -16.74
N THR A 145 -5.71 3.31 -16.94
CA THR A 145 -6.96 2.56 -17.04
C THR A 145 -7.36 2.04 -15.66
N THR A 146 -8.51 2.46 -15.13
CA THR A 146 -8.98 1.96 -13.81
C THR A 146 -9.22 0.45 -13.86
N ALA A 147 -9.01 -0.27 -12.75
CA ALA A 147 -9.24 -1.71 -12.69
C ALA A 147 -10.69 -2.05 -12.32
N VAL A 148 -11.44 -1.10 -11.76
CA VAL A 148 -12.87 -1.24 -11.48
C VAL A 148 -13.67 -0.06 -11.98
N ALA A 149 -14.99 -0.27 -12.04
CA ALA A 149 -15.93 0.80 -12.34
C ALA A 149 -15.87 1.91 -11.28
N CYS A 150 -15.72 3.15 -11.72
CA CYS A 150 -15.71 4.32 -10.84
C CYS A 150 -16.56 5.46 -11.39
N THR A 151 -17.00 6.37 -10.52
CA THR A 151 -17.72 7.59 -10.93
C THR A 151 -16.92 8.87 -10.69
N ARG A 152 -15.71 8.73 -10.12
CA ARG A 152 -14.77 9.80 -9.82
C ARG A 152 -13.34 9.32 -10.05
N PHE A 153 -12.50 10.22 -10.54
CA PHE A 153 -11.07 10.00 -10.67
C PHE A 153 -10.32 11.19 -10.09
N GLU A 154 -9.30 10.93 -9.27
CA GLU A 154 -8.42 11.95 -8.72
C GLU A 154 -7.00 11.76 -9.22
N ALA A 155 -6.32 12.87 -9.53
CA ALA A 155 -4.89 12.90 -9.78
C ALA A 155 -4.21 13.96 -8.91
N LEU A 156 -3.24 13.55 -8.11
CA LEU A 156 -2.28 14.41 -7.45
C LEU A 156 -1.10 14.62 -8.39
N TYR A 157 -0.76 15.89 -8.63
CA TYR A 157 0.38 16.24 -9.47
C TYR A 157 1.19 17.39 -8.88
N TYR A 158 2.44 17.50 -9.31
CA TYR A 158 3.32 18.63 -9.03
C TYR A 158 3.62 19.39 -10.33
N ALA A 159 3.34 20.69 -10.31
CA ALA A 159 3.63 21.61 -11.41
C ALA A 159 4.98 22.31 -11.19
N SER A 160 5.83 22.31 -12.22
CA SER A 160 7.14 22.98 -12.18
C SER A 160 7.10 24.29 -12.96
N GLY A 161 7.02 25.42 -12.26
CA GLY A 161 6.81 26.71 -12.91
C GLY A 161 5.44 26.79 -13.60
N ALA A 162 5.31 27.69 -14.57
CA ALA A 162 4.12 27.80 -15.40
C ALA A 162 4.05 26.58 -16.34
N SER A 163 3.27 25.58 -15.93
CA SER A 163 3.10 24.32 -16.66
C SER A 163 1.62 23.97 -16.81
N SER A 164 1.28 23.29 -17.90
CA SER A 164 -0.08 22.87 -18.21
C SER A 164 -0.09 21.51 -18.91
N PHE A 165 -1.22 20.83 -18.82
CA PHE A 165 -1.47 19.54 -19.45
C PHE A 165 -2.94 19.46 -19.86
N SER A 166 -3.32 18.53 -20.72
CA SER A 166 -4.72 18.17 -20.96
C SER A 166 -5.01 16.79 -20.38
N TYR A 167 -6.29 16.51 -20.15
CA TYR A 167 -6.77 15.15 -19.94
C TYR A 167 -7.88 14.79 -20.93
N ALA A 168 -8.01 13.50 -21.24
CA ALA A 168 -9.17 12.92 -21.90
C ALA A 168 -9.64 11.71 -21.09
N ILE A 169 -10.95 11.50 -21.06
CA ILE A 169 -11.58 10.32 -20.46
C ILE A 169 -12.06 9.44 -21.60
N ASP A 170 -11.59 8.20 -21.63
CA ASP A 170 -11.83 7.24 -22.70
C ASP A 170 -11.45 7.86 -24.07
N ASP A 171 -12.28 7.69 -25.09
CA ASP A 171 -12.11 8.32 -26.40
C ASP A 171 -12.72 9.73 -26.49
N GLY A 172 -12.94 10.37 -25.33
CA GLY A 172 -13.51 11.71 -25.23
C GLY A 172 -12.57 12.82 -25.70
N ALA A 173 -13.13 14.03 -25.81
CA ALA A 173 -12.38 15.23 -26.17
C ALA A 173 -11.36 15.61 -25.07
N GLU A 174 -10.22 16.15 -25.49
CA GLU A 174 -9.23 16.68 -24.55
C GLU A 174 -9.74 17.96 -23.86
N THR A 175 -9.59 17.98 -22.55
CA THR A 175 -9.84 19.14 -21.71
C THR A 175 -8.52 19.66 -21.16
N ALA A 176 -8.18 20.91 -21.47
CA ALA A 176 -6.99 21.55 -20.95
C ALA A 176 -7.13 21.84 -19.45
N VAL A 177 -6.12 21.47 -18.67
CA VAL A 177 -5.91 21.95 -17.30
C VAL A 177 -5.01 23.18 -17.41
N PRO A 178 -5.56 24.38 -17.13
CA PRO A 178 -4.83 25.63 -17.34
C PRO A 178 -3.60 25.72 -16.45
N TYR A 179 -2.74 26.70 -16.75
CA TYR A 179 -1.47 26.93 -16.06
C TYR A 179 -1.58 26.81 -14.55
N SER A 180 -0.85 25.84 -14.01
CA SER A 180 -0.66 25.67 -12.58
C SER A 180 0.58 26.47 -12.15
N THR A 181 0.53 27.11 -10.98
CA THR A 181 1.71 27.68 -10.34
C THR A 181 2.59 26.56 -9.77
N THR A 182 3.85 26.85 -9.47
CA THR A 182 4.74 25.85 -8.84
C THR A 182 4.12 25.31 -7.56
N GLY A 183 3.97 24.00 -7.46
CA GLY A 183 3.41 23.36 -6.25
C GLY A 183 2.63 22.10 -6.53
N PHE A 184 2.06 21.54 -5.46
CA PHE A 184 1.13 20.42 -5.54
C PHE A 184 -0.27 20.89 -5.87
N HIS A 185 -0.94 20.11 -6.72
CA HIS A 185 -2.30 20.37 -7.17
C HIS A 185 -3.07 19.06 -7.24
N ARG A 186 -4.40 19.15 -7.14
CA ARG A 186 -5.30 18.00 -7.28
C ARG A 186 -6.30 18.26 -8.39
N LEU A 187 -6.28 17.41 -9.41
CA LEU A 187 -7.34 17.33 -10.40
C LEU A 187 -8.39 16.33 -9.90
N THR A 188 -9.66 16.74 -9.95
CA THR A 188 -10.80 15.88 -9.62
C THR A 188 -11.75 15.83 -10.81
N LEU A 189 -11.93 14.64 -11.37
CA LEU A 189 -12.90 14.35 -12.42
C LEU A 189 -14.10 13.68 -11.75
N SER A 190 -15.29 14.28 -11.87
CA SER A 190 -16.51 13.82 -11.20
C SER A 190 -17.66 13.68 -12.19
N GLY A 191 -18.69 12.92 -11.81
CA GLY A 191 -19.86 12.68 -12.67
C GLY A 191 -19.57 11.71 -13.80
N LEU A 192 -18.54 10.88 -13.65
CA LEU A 192 -18.25 9.82 -14.61
C LEU A 192 -19.36 8.75 -14.54
N THR A 193 -19.68 8.17 -15.68
CA THR A 193 -20.55 6.98 -15.72
C THR A 193 -19.91 5.85 -14.91
N PRO A 194 -20.66 4.95 -14.27
CA PRO A 194 -20.07 3.85 -13.50
C PRO A 194 -19.46 2.80 -14.44
N SER A 195 -18.24 3.06 -14.92
CA SER A 195 -17.50 2.23 -15.87
C SER A 195 -16.01 2.19 -15.52
N ILE A 196 -15.30 1.23 -16.09
CA ILE A 196 -13.83 1.31 -16.19
C ILE A 196 -13.51 2.46 -17.14
N HIS A 197 -12.55 3.30 -16.76
CA HIS A 197 -12.16 4.47 -17.54
C HIS A 197 -10.68 4.46 -17.87
N ALA A 198 -10.35 4.87 -19.09
CA ALA A 198 -8.99 5.22 -19.49
C ALA A 198 -8.81 6.74 -19.37
N VAL A 199 -8.09 7.21 -18.35
CA VAL A 199 -7.80 8.63 -18.17
C VAL A 199 -6.42 8.92 -18.75
N ARG A 200 -6.39 9.58 -19.91
CA ARG A 200 -5.16 9.99 -20.60
C ARG A 200 -4.80 11.41 -20.21
N PHE A 201 -3.53 11.63 -19.86
CA PHE A 201 -2.91 12.92 -19.61
C PHE A 201 -1.92 13.24 -20.70
N THR A 202 -1.92 14.46 -21.23
CA THR A 202 -0.98 14.91 -22.26
C THR A 202 -0.30 16.21 -21.82
N GLY A 203 1.04 16.24 -21.77
CA GLY A 203 1.77 17.47 -21.46
C GLY A 203 1.59 18.53 -22.57
N LEU A 204 1.31 19.77 -22.19
CA LEU A 204 1.10 20.88 -23.14
C LEU A 204 2.25 21.89 -23.07
N THR A 205 2.56 22.39 -21.87
CA THR A 205 3.65 23.36 -21.64
C THR A 205 4.34 23.07 -20.31
N GLY A 206 5.66 23.29 -20.26
CA GLY A 206 6.46 23.03 -19.07
C GLY A 206 6.42 21.56 -18.61
N THR A 207 6.89 21.31 -17.39
CA THR A 207 6.98 19.95 -16.83
C THR A 207 5.93 19.73 -15.74
N ILE A 208 5.09 18.70 -15.94
CA ILE A 208 4.19 18.17 -14.91
C ILE A 208 4.72 16.84 -14.39
N ARG A 209 4.53 16.57 -13.10
CA ARG A 209 4.80 15.28 -12.47
C ARG A 209 3.52 14.72 -11.88
N LEU A 210 2.95 13.66 -12.47
CA LEU A 210 1.83 12.94 -11.88
C LEU A 210 2.36 12.01 -10.78
N LEU A 211 1.75 12.05 -9.60
CA LEU A 211 2.29 11.41 -8.39
C LEU A 211 1.42 10.26 -7.91
N ALA A 212 0.13 10.54 -7.68
CA ALA A 212 -0.85 9.60 -7.18
C ALA A 212 -2.15 9.75 -7.99
N GLN A 213 -2.78 8.63 -8.30
CA GLN A 213 -3.98 8.59 -9.12
C GLN A 213 -4.95 7.57 -8.52
N HIS A 214 -6.25 7.85 -8.54
CA HIS A 214 -7.23 7.01 -7.84
C HIS A 214 -8.61 7.12 -8.50
N GLY A 215 -9.08 6.01 -9.08
CA GLY A 215 -10.47 5.85 -9.48
C GLY A 215 -11.32 5.32 -8.32
N HIS A 216 -12.39 6.03 -7.96
CA HIS A 216 -13.29 5.60 -6.88
C HIS A 216 -14.72 6.12 -7.08
N SER A 217 -15.65 5.62 -6.27
CA SER A 217 -17.05 6.05 -6.28
C SER A 217 -17.42 6.54 -4.88
N PRO A 218 -17.69 7.85 -4.68
CA PRO A 218 -17.97 8.39 -3.35
C PRO A 218 -19.16 7.73 -2.61
N GLY A 219 -20.10 7.14 -3.36
CA GLY A 219 -21.23 6.37 -2.79
C GLY A 219 -20.86 4.98 -2.27
N THR A 220 -19.63 4.51 -2.50
CA THR A 220 -19.12 3.23 -2.03
C THR A 220 -17.71 3.41 -1.42
N PRO A 221 -17.61 3.94 -0.19
CA PRO A 221 -16.32 4.18 0.42
C PRO A 221 -15.47 2.92 0.56
N GLU A 222 -14.16 3.09 0.46
CA GLU A 222 -13.19 2.00 0.41
C GLU A 222 -11.96 2.26 1.28
N VAL A 223 -11.19 1.19 1.51
CA VAL A 223 -9.82 1.28 2.02
C VAL A 223 -8.88 1.32 0.82
N ALA A 224 -8.42 2.52 0.45
CA ALA A 224 -7.50 2.76 -0.65
C ALA A 224 -6.04 2.49 -0.23
N ILE A 225 -5.34 1.60 -0.93
CA ILE A 225 -3.97 1.19 -0.59
C ILE A 225 -2.94 1.69 -1.60
N PHE A 226 -2.25 2.77 -1.23
CA PHE A 226 -1.18 3.37 -2.01
C PHE A 226 0.13 2.63 -1.80
N ASN A 227 0.71 2.07 -2.86
CA ASN A 227 2.06 1.53 -2.86
C ASN A 227 3.05 2.59 -3.34
N HIS A 228 3.97 2.98 -2.48
CA HIS A 228 4.94 4.04 -2.69
C HIS A 228 6.38 3.53 -2.57
N GLY A 229 6.63 2.32 -3.08
CA GLY A 229 7.96 1.71 -3.08
C GLY A 229 8.90 2.26 -4.16
N ILE A 230 10.11 2.67 -3.78
CA ILE A 230 11.17 3.13 -4.70
C ILE A 230 12.36 2.18 -4.68
N SER A 231 12.71 1.56 -5.80
CA SER A 231 13.91 0.72 -5.83
C SER A 231 15.19 1.48 -5.57
N GLY A 232 16.03 0.90 -4.72
CA GLY A 232 17.31 1.49 -4.31
C GLY A 232 17.16 2.59 -3.25
N ALA A 233 15.96 2.95 -2.82
CA ALA A 233 15.78 4.00 -1.83
C ALA A 233 16.24 3.56 -0.43
N THR A 234 16.93 4.46 0.26
CA THR A 234 17.18 4.39 1.70
C THR A 234 16.13 5.18 2.45
N VAL A 235 16.06 4.99 3.77
CA VAL A 235 15.17 5.80 4.62
C VAL A 235 15.52 7.28 4.53
N ALA A 236 16.80 7.62 4.50
CA ALA A 236 17.25 9.00 4.37
C ALA A 236 16.77 9.65 3.07
N MET A 237 16.74 8.90 1.95
CA MET A 237 16.18 9.39 0.68
C MET A 237 14.66 9.62 0.78
N ALA A 238 13.94 8.76 1.49
CA ALA A 238 12.50 8.90 1.70
C ALA A 238 12.16 10.09 2.63
N ALA A 239 13.01 10.35 3.64
CA ALA A 239 12.86 11.48 4.56
C ALA A 239 13.36 12.81 3.98
N ASP A 240 14.03 12.80 2.83
CA ASP A 240 14.60 14.00 2.20
C ASP A 240 13.49 14.93 1.66
N THR A 241 13.54 16.21 2.02
CA THR A 241 12.58 17.24 1.57
C THR A 241 13.13 18.16 0.48
N ARG A 242 14.39 17.98 0.04
CA ARG A 242 15.05 18.86 -0.92
C ARG A 242 14.42 18.81 -2.31
N SER A 243 13.94 17.64 -2.74
CA SER A 243 13.14 17.55 -3.97
C SER A 243 11.68 17.88 -3.62
N PRO A 244 11.03 18.81 -4.34
CA PRO A 244 9.68 19.22 -3.98
C PRO A 244 8.63 18.11 -4.18
N TYR A 245 8.95 17.09 -4.99
CA TYR A 245 8.15 15.89 -5.19
C TYR A 245 8.79 14.65 -4.54
N SER A 246 9.63 14.85 -3.52
CA SER A 246 10.15 13.76 -2.70
C SER A 246 9.04 13.06 -1.93
N VAL A 247 9.34 11.85 -1.46
CA VAL A 247 8.45 11.07 -0.60
C VAL A 247 7.92 11.92 0.55
N ALA A 248 8.82 12.54 1.31
CA ALA A 248 8.48 13.40 2.44
C ALA A 248 7.43 14.46 2.11
N ASN A 249 7.55 15.08 0.93
CA ASN A 249 6.65 16.15 0.50
C ASN A 249 5.31 15.64 -0.05
N THR A 250 5.24 14.38 -0.51
CA THR A 250 3.99 13.76 -0.99
C THR A 250 3.08 13.25 0.13
N ILE A 251 3.63 12.83 1.28
CA ILE A 251 2.85 12.28 2.40
C ILE A 251 1.72 13.25 2.87
N PRO A 252 1.99 14.55 3.12
CA PRO A 252 0.94 15.50 3.50
C PRO A 252 -0.13 15.70 2.42
N GLN A 253 0.16 15.39 1.16
CA GLN A 253 -0.77 15.54 0.04
C GLN A 253 -1.67 14.31 -0.12
N ILE A 254 -1.13 13.12 0.15
CA ILE A 254 -1.89 11.85 0.19
C ILE A 254 -2.80 11.83 1.42
N ARG A 255 -2.32 12.34 2.55
CA ARG A 255 -2.97 12.31 3.87
C ARG A 255 -3.37 10.88 4.27
N PRO A 256 -2.42 9.95 4.37
CA PRO A 256 -2.72 8.59 4.80
C PRO A 256 -3.24 8.58 6.23
N HIS A 257 -4.21 7.71 6.51
CA HIS A 257 -4.67 7.41 7.86
C HIS A 257 -3.76 6.38 8.55
N LEU A 258 -3.00 5.62 7.76
CA LEU A 258 -1.97 4.69 8.20
C LEU A 258 -0.81 4.71 7.20
N SER A 259 0.43 4.77 7.71
CA SER A 259 1.64 4.50 6.92
C SER A 259 2.32 3.22 7.40
N VAL A 260 2.61 2.32 6.47
CA VAL A 260 3.38 1.08 6.72
C VAL A 260 4.76 1.27 6.11
N ILE A 261 5.83 1.22 6.92
CA ILE A 261 7.20 1.57 6.50
C ILE A 261 8.08 0.31 6.48
N ASN A 262 8.63 -0.01 5.30
CA ASN A 262 9.58 -1.12 5.12
C ASN A 262 10.87 -0.67 4.40
N PHE A 263 11.97 -0.59 5.15
CA PHE A 263 13.30 -0.22 4.66
C PHE A 263 14.40 -1.01 5.39
N GLY A 264 15.66 -0.69 5.10
CA GLY A 264 16.84 -1.23 5.77
C GLY A 264 17.72 -2.08 4.86
N LEU A 265 17.18 -2.62 3.76
CA LEU A 265 17.96 -3.42 2.81
C LEU A 265 18.97 -2.55 2.05
N ASN A 266 18.51 -1.44 1.47
CA ASN A 266 19.39 -0.53 0.74
C ASN A 266 20.31 0.29 1.66
N ASP A 267 19.86 0.61 2.88
CA ASP A 267 20.68 1.26 3.90
C ASP A 267 21.86 0.36 4.28
N TRP A 268 21.61 -0.94 4.45
CA TRP A 268 22.63 -1.97 4.63
C TRP A 268 23.60 -2.07 3.45
N GLN A 269 23.09 -2.15 2.22
CA GLN A 269 23.94 -2.24 1.03
C GLN A 269 24.85 -1.03 0.82
N LYS A 270 24.43 0.15 1.30
CA LYS A 270 25.19 1.41 1.22
C LYS A 270 26.06 1.66 2.45
N GLY A 271 26.05 0.77 3.44
CA GLY A 271 26.86 0.89 4.66
C GLY A 271 26.47 2.08 5.54
N VAL A 272 25.20 2.49 5.55
CA VAL A 272 24.69 3.53 6.46
C VAL A 272 24.84 3.04 7.90
N ALA A 273 25.37 3.83 8.83
CA ALA A 273 25.50 3.35 10.21
C ALA A 273 24.10 3.01 10.81
N PRO A 274 23.94 1.92 11.59
CA PRO A 274 22.64 1.55 12.16
C PRO A 274 21.96 2.68 12.96
N ASP A 275 22.74 3.50 13.66
CA ASP A 275 22.24 4.67 14.39
C ASP A 275 21.74 5.78 13.46
N GLU A 276 22.46 6.04 12.35
CA GLU A 276 22.01 6.99 11.32
C GLU A 276 20.74 6.51 10.61
N PHE A 277 20.64 5.21 10.35
CA PHE A 277 19.43 4.58 9.83
C PHE A 277 18.26 4.76 10.81
N LYS A 278 18.46 4.48 12.10
CA LYS A 278 17.44 4.66 13.15
C LYS A 278 16.98 6.11 13.25
N ALA A 279 17.91 7.06 13.20
CA ALA A 279 17.62 8.49 13.22
C ALA A 279 16.80 8.93 11.99
N SER A 280 17.19 8.45 10.79
CA SER A 280 16.45 8.71 9.55
C SER A 280 15.05 8.11 9.59
N LEU A 281 14.91 6.92 10.17
CA LEU A 281 13.61 6.25 10.34
C LEU A 281 12.70 7.02 11.29
N ARG A 282 13.24 7.53 12.40
CA ARG A 282 12.49 8.44 13.28
C ARG A 282 12.04 9.71 12.54
N ALA A 283 12.90 10.30 11.71
CA ALA A 283 12.54 11.47 10.92
C ALA A 283 11.37 11.18 9.96
N LEU A 284 11.42 10.04 9.26
CA LEU A 284 10.32 9.61 8.37
C LEU A 284 9.01 9.35 9.14
N ILE A 285 9.08 8.70 10.30
CA ILE A 285 7.91 8.47 11.16
C ILE A 285 7.28 9.82 11.55
N ASN A 286 8.10 10.80 11.94
CA ASN A 286 7.63 12.14 12.31
C ASN A 286 6.94 12.89 11.15
N LEU A 287 7.24 12.54 9.90
CA LEU A 287 6.54 13.07 8.72
C LEU A 287 5.17 12.40 8.50
N CYS A 288 5.02 11.13 8.88
CA CYS A 288 3.80 10.35 8.70
C CYS A 288 2.76 10.62 9.80
N THR A 289 3.22 10.75 11.05
CA THR A 289 2.35 10.84 12.24
C THR A 289 1.41 12.04 12.28
N PRO A 290 1.66 13.20 11.65
CA PRO A 290 0.66 14.27 11.58
C PRO A 290 -0.62 13.83 10.87
N THR A 291 -0.49 13.05 9.80
CA THR A 291 -1.64 12.63 8.97
C THR A 291 -2.32 11.34 9.44
N GLY A 292 -1.55 10.38 9.95
CA GLY A 292 -2.07 9.04 10.27
C GLY A 292 -1.23 8.32 11.32
N ASP A 293 -1.58 7.07 11.59
CA ASP A 293 -0.76 6.20 12.44
C ASP A 293 0.38 5.55 11.63
N VAL A 294 1.31 4.90 12.32
CA VAL A 294 2.46 4.23 11.68
C VAL A 294 2.62 2.80 12.17
N ILE A 295 2.94 1.90 11.23
CA ILE A 295 3.42 0.54 11.49
C ILE A 295 4.78 0.39 10.81
N LEU A 296 5.75 -0.19 11.52
CA LEU A 296 7.03 -0.58 10.94
C LEU A 296 6.98 -2.04 10.45
N GLU A 297 7.80 -2.36 9.47
CA GLU A 297 8.02 -3.73 9.03
C GLU A 297 9.53 -3.97 8.82
N THR A 298 10.13 -4.97 9.46
CA THR A 298 11.56 -5.27 9.24
C THR A 298 11.81 -5.76 7.82
N SER A 299 12.99 -5.48 7.25
CA SER A 299 13.42 -6.06 5.98
C SER A 299 13.50 -7.60 6.03
N ASN A 300 13.18 -8.26 4.91
CA ASN A 300 13.38 -9.70 4.73
C ASN A 300 14.89 -10.07 4.78
N PRO A 301 15.25 -11.35 5.02
CA PRO A 301 16.61 -11.84 4.85
C PRO A 301 17.14 -11.64 3.44
N ALA A 302 18.45 -11.46 3.38
CA ALA A 302 19.23 -11.27 2.17
C ALA A 302 20.48 -12.13 2.26
N GLY A 303 20.89 -12.68 1.13
CA GLY A 303 22.02 -13.57 1.00
C GLY A 303 23.36 -12.84 1.15
N PRO A 304 24.46 -13.60 1.30
CA PRO A 304 25.79 -13.03 1.46
C PRO A 304 26.15 -12.20 0.21
N ARG A 305 26.48 -10.93 0.41
CA ARG A 305 27.02 -10.06 -0.62
C ARG A 305 28.14 -9.22 -0.03
N GLY A 306 29.36 -9.39 -0.54
CA GLY A 306 30.53 -8.56 -0.22
C GLY A 306 30.83 -8.37 1.28
N PRO A 307 31.89 -7.63 1.62
CA PRO A 307 32.07 -7.11 2.97
C PRO A 307 31.21 -5.84 3.11
N TYR A 308 30.04 -5.94 3.72
CA TYR A 308 29.31 -4.75 4.17
C TYR A 308 29.85 -4.30 5.53
N ALA A 309 29.84 -2.98 5.75
CA ALA A 309 30.35 -2.37 6.98
C ALA A 309 29.63 -2.86 8.25
N TYR A 310 28.35 -3.23 8.12
CA TYR A 310 27.50 -3.67 9.22
C TYR A 310 26.68 -4.90 8.83
N PRO A 311 26.34 -5.79 9.78
CA PRO A 311 25.44 -6.91 9.51
C PRO A 311 23.99 -6.41 9.34
N LEU A 312 23.22 -7.04 8.46
CA LEU A 312 21.79 -6.70 8.26
C LEU A 312 20.96 -6.82 9.55
N SER A 313 21.37 -7.71 10.48
CA SER A 313 20.75 -7.84 11.80
C SER A 313 20.80 -6.55 12.63
N ALA A 314 21.81 -5.70 12.45
CA ALA A 314 21.93 -4.44 13.17
C ALA A 314 20.82 -3.43 12.78
N TYR A 315 20.44 -3.38 11.50
CA TYR A 315 19.34 -2.52 11.02
C TYR A 315 17.99 -2.98 11.56
N ARG A 316 17.75 -4.30 11.58
CA ARG A 316 16.52 -4.88 12.15
C ARG A 316 16.44 -4.64 13.65
N GLN A 317 17.57 -4.75 14.34
CA GLN A 317 17.67 -4.42 15.75
C GLN A 317 17.35 -2.94 15.99
N ALA A 318 17.90 -2.03 15.19
CA ALA A 318 17.56 -0.61 15.26
C ALA A 318 16.06 -0.33 15.04
N MET A 319 15.38 -1.06 14.14
CA MET A 319 13.92 -0.96 13.98
C MET A 319 13.14 -1.45 15.21
N ARG A 320 13.57 -2.56 15.82
CA ARG A 320 12.95 -3.11 17.05
C ARG A 320 13.09 -2.13 18.20
N GLU A 321 14.29 -1.61 18.42
CA GLU A 321 14.54 -0.62 19.47
C GLU A 321 13.72 0.65 19.23
N LEU A 322 13.66 1.16 17.98
CA LEU A 322 12.84 2.31 17.69
C LEU A 322 11.35 2.02 17.96
N SER A 323 10.85 0.87 17.52
CA SER A 323 9.49 0.40 17.80
C SER A 323 9.20 0.40 19.31
N ASP A 324 10.13 -0.09 20.12
CA ASP A 324 10.02 -0.10 21.58
C ASP A 324 10.04 1.35 22.14
N GLU A 325 10.97 2.20 21.69
CA GLU A 325 11.15 3.58 22.16
C GLU A 325 9.95 4.50 21.90
N ILE A 326 9.28 4.36 20.74
CA ILE A 326 8.11 5.17 20.39
C ILE A 326 6.79 4.39 20.49
N ALA A 327 6.84 3.19 21.06
CA ALA A 327 5.71 2.27 21.18
C ALA A 327 4.96 2.00 19.87
N CYS A 328 5.62 2.10 18.71
CA CYS A 328 5.02 1.91 17.39
C CYS A 328 4.91 0.41 17.05
N PRO A 329 3.76 -0.10 16.57
CA PRO A 329 3.66 -1.50 16.17
C PRO A 329 4.67 -1.88 15.08
N LEU A 330 5.21 -3.09 15.19
CA LEU A 330 6.21 -3.62 14.26
C LEU A 330 5.81 -5.04 13.80
N ILE A 331 5.80 -5.25 12.49
CA ILE A 331 5.73 -6.56 11.85
C ILE A 331 7.18 -7.06 11.65
N ASP A 332 7.60 -8.02 12.46
CA ASP A 332 8.98 -8.54 12.49
C ASP A 332 9.15 -9.72 11.51
N THR A 333 9.04 -9.42 10.22
CA THR A 333 9.28 -10.38 9.13
C THR A 333 10.60 -11.15 9.30
N ALA A 334 11.64 -10.48 9.80
CA ALA A 334 12.95 -11.10 10.02
C ALA A 334 12.93 -12.17 11.12
N ALA A 335 12.18 -11.98 12.21
CA ALA A 335 12.05 -12.97 13.27
C ALA A 335 11.40 -14.27 12.78
N ILE A 336 10.49 -14.17 11.81
CA ILE A 336 9.79 -15.32 11.23
C ILE A 336 10.60 -16.02 10.16
N TRP A 337 11.19 -15.24 9.25
CA TRP A 337 11.89 -15.82 8.10
C TRP A 337 13.26 -16.36 8.47
N GLY A 338 13.83 -15.87 9.58
CA GLY A 338 15.16 -16.23 10.03
C GLY A 338 16.23 -15.61 9.15
N ASP A 339 17.24 -16.41 8.84
CA ASP A 339 18.31 -16.04 7.91
C ASP A 339 17.92 -16.32 6.44
N TYR A 340 18.84 -16.00 5.54
CA TYR A 340 18.61 -16.18 4.11
C TYR A 340 18.46 -17.64 3.72
N ASP A 341 19.29 -18.53 4.28
CA ASP A 341 19.24 -19.95 3.95
C ASP A 341 17.90 -20.57 4.39
N SER A 342 17.36 -20.14 5.55
CA SER A 342 16.03 -20.52 6.01
C SER A 342 14.93 -20.04 5.05
N ALA A 343 15.01 -18.79 4.58
CA ALA A 343 14.04 -18.25 3.63
C ALA A 343 14.12 -18.92 2.24
N VAL A 344 15.32 -19.28 1.79
CA VAL A 344 15.54 -20.05 0.54
C VAL A 344 15.01 -21.47 0.69
N ALA A 345 15.28 -22.15 1.81
CA ALA A 345 14.77 -23.49 2.08
C ALA A 345 13.23 -23.54 2.09
N ARG A 346 12.59 -22.42 2.44
CA ARG A 346 11.13 -22.22 2.38
C ARG A 346 10.62 -21.72 1.03
N ASN A 347 11.50 -21.57 0.03
CA ASN A 347 11.19 -21.04 -1.30
C ASN A 347 10.50 -19.66 -1.25
N LEU A 348 10.99 -18.74 -0.41
CA LEU A 348 10.43 -17.39 -0.26
C LEU A 348 11.21 -16.33 -1.04
N MET A 349 12.39 -16.67 -1.56
CA MET A 349 13.31 -15.75 -2.22
C MET A 349 13.37 -15.99 -3.73
N SER A 350 13.42 -14.92 -4.53
CA SER A 350 13.64 -14.97 -5.98
C SER A 350 15.12 -14.85 -6.34
N ASP A 351 15.84 -14.05 -5.57
CA ASP A 351 17.27 -13.81 -5.67
C ASP A 351 17.85 -13.55 -4.26
N THR A 352 19.10 -13.08 -4.18
CA THR A 352 19.79 -12.80 -2.91
C THR A 352 19.19 -11.66 -2.08
N LEU A 353 18.19 -10.94 -2.57
CA LEU A 353 17.65 -9.71 -1.97
C LEU A 353 16.13 -9.71 -1.91
N HIS A 354 15.48 -10.21 -2.95
CA HIS A 354 14.08 -9.97 -3.24
C HIS A 354 13.26 -11.23 -3.01
N PRO A 355 12.15 -11.14 -2.25
CA PRO A 355 11.18 -12.23 -2.16
C PRO A 355 10.63 -12.60 -3.53
N ASN A 356 10.24 -13.87 -3.69
CA ASN A 356 9.40 -14.29 -4.81
C ASN A 356 7.91 -14.11 -4.46
N ALA A 357 7.00 -14.49 -5.35
CA ALA A 357 5.57 -14.35 -5.12
C ALA A 357 5.08 -14.99 -3.81
N ALA A 358 5.61 -16.16 -3.42
CA ALA A 358 5.25 -16.82 -2.16
C ALA A 358 5.74 -16.04 -0.93
N GLY A 359 6.95 -15.49 -0.99
CA GLY A 359 7.45 -14.59 0.05
C GLY A 359 6.60 -13.32 0.20
N TYR A 360 6.16 -12.74 -0.93
CA TYR A 360 5.24 -11.61 -0.90
C TYR A 360 3.86 -11.96 -0.30
N ASP A 361 3.34 -13.13 -0.62
CA ASP A 361 2.08 -13.63 -0.08
C ASP A 361 2.18 -13.83 1.44
N GLU A 362 3.27 -14.43 1.95
CA GLU A 362 3.46 -14.60 3.39
C GLU A 362 3.59 -13.24 4.13
N LYS A 363 4.29 -12.27 3.55
CA LYS A 363 4.32 -10.90 4.11
C LYS A 363 2.91 -10.31 4.17
N ALA A 364 2.15 -10.40 3.07
CA ALA A 364 0.80 -9.84 2.99
C ALA A 364 -0.17 -10.48 3.99
N GLU A 365 -0.09 -11.79 4.21
CA GLU A 365 -0.90 -12.49 5.21
C GLU A 365 -0.69 -11.95 6.62
N ARG A 366 0.54 -11.55 6.98
CA ARG A 366 0.84 -10.96 8.30
C ARG A 366 0.23 -9.59 8.47
N HIS A 367 0.30 -8.76 7.44
CA HIS A 367 -0.34 -7.45 7.42
C HIS A 367 -1.86 -7.60 7.52
N ALA A 368 -2.44 -8.53 6.76
CA ALA A 368 -3.86 -8.84 6.82
C ALA A 368 -4.28 -9.38 8.19
N ALA A 369 -3.47 -10.26 8.81
CA ALA A 369 -3.72 -10.77 10.15
C ALA A 369 -3.75 -9.64 11.19
N LEU A 370 -2.82 -8.67 11.10
CA LEU A 370 -2.84 -7.47 11.93
C LEU A 370 -4.11 -6.64 11.69
N PHE A 371 -4.45 -6.36 10.43
CA PHE A 371 -5.61 -5.51 10.11
C PHE A 371 -6.95 -6.13 10.50
N ARG A 372 -7.07 -7.47 10.51
CA ARG A 372 -8.26 -8.16 11.01
C ARG A 372 -8.50 -7.97 12.51
N GLN A 373 -7.48 -7.55 13.27
CA GLN A 373 -7.61 -7.23 14.70
C GLN A 373 -8.13 -5.79 14.96
N LEU A 374 -8.36 -5.00 13.90
CA LEU A 374 -8.77 -3.58 13.95
C LEU A 374 -10.23 -3.38 13.50
#